data_AF-A0A7Y0H3T7-F1
#
_entry.id   AF-A0A7Y0H3T7-F1
#
_cell.length_a   1.000
_cell.length_b   1.000
_cell.length_c   1.000
_cell.angle_alpha   90.00
_cell.angle_beta   90.00
_cell.angle_gamma   90.00
#
_symmetry.space_group_name_H-M   'P 1'
#
loop_
_entity.id
_entity.type
_entity.pdbx_description
1 polymer ?
#
loop_
_entity_poly.entity_id
_entity_poly.type
_entity_poly.pdbx_seq_one_letter_code
_entity_poly.pdbx_strand_id
1 'polypeptide(L)'
;MQHTSAQQSFGAAALRRDDFDAHYDAIWAPHVDQWSDDAVLSVCWDADAQGDRRPAHLAEHHPVRDRDAIWAAIARRGGDRKVLISIAPRSLLLLNASLDAKNETRAAWARPQTLTAVSGGNREALAMPAVFADIDFHGGSHAAENLPTQAEADELLARLPMGPPSLLIMTGGGYHCWWAFSTLPSRTEEDDARARLKAWLKVAFDAHDWKVDDTSRGQCTRAAGTLIGKGGDLRAITLLAPSVALQAVAA
;
A
#
# COMPACT_ATOMS: atom_id res chain seq x y z
N MET A 1 -15.46 -10.05 30.90
CA MET A 1 -15.10 -11.05 29.87
C MET A 1 -13.60 -11.03 29.72
N GLN A 2 -12.94 -12.18 29.87
CA GLN A 2 -11.48 -12.28 29.75
C GLN A 2 -11.13 -12.18 28.26
N HIS A 3 -10.44 -11.11 27.86
CA HIS A 3 -9.81 -11.04 26.53
C HIS A 3 -8.55 -11.88 26.58
N THR A 4 -8.65 -13.11 26.10
CA THR A 4 -7.49 -13.97 25.85
C THR A 4 -6.71 -13.34 24.69
N SER A 5 -5.55 -12.73 24.98
CA SER A 5 -4.63 -12.28 23.94
C SER A 5 -3.96 -13.51 23.31
N ALA A 6 -4.65 -14.10 22.35
CA ALA A 6 -4.03 -15.08 21.47
C ALA A 6 -3.02 -14.32 20.61
N GLN A 7 -1.73 -14.45 20.91
CA GLN A 7 -0.68 -14.19 19.93
C GLN A 7 -0.97 -15.08 18.72
N GLN A 8 -1.51 -14.50 17.65
CA GLN A 8 -1.76 -15.22 16.41
C GLN A 8 -0.40 -15.71 15.88
N SER A 9 -0.25 -17.02 15.76
CA SER A 9 0.92 -17.62 15.12
C SER A 9 0.87 -17.30 13.62
N PHE A 10 1.77 -16.46 13.15
CA PHE A 10 1.88 -16.11 11.73
C PHE A 10 2.36 -17.33 10.93
N GLY A 11 1.57 -17.75 9.94
CA GLY A 11 1.91 -18.90 9.09
C GLY A 11 3.20 -18.71 8.30
N ALA A 12 3.77 -19.81 7.83
CA ALA A 12 4.98 -19.83 7.00
C ALA A 12 4.88 -18.88 5.78
N ALA A 13 6.01 -18.35 5.33
CA ALA A 13 6.11 -17.39 4.22
C ALA A 13 5.54 -17.98 2.92
N ALA A 14 4.29 -17.62 2.61
CA ALA A 14 3.68 -17.92 1.33
C ALA A 14 2.86 -16.70 0.89
N LEU A 15 2.91 -16.42 -0.41
CA LEU A 15 2.00 -15.46 -1.02
C LEU A 15 0.56 -15.96 -0.86
N ARG A 16 -0.36 -15.06 -0.53
CA ARG A 16 -1.77 -15.39 -0.29
C ARG A 16 -2.65 -14.68 -1.30
N ARG A 17 -3.07 -15.41 -2.34
CA ARG A 17 -3.93 -14.86 -3.39
C ARG A 17 -5.24 -14.32 -2.83
N ASP A 18 -5.88 -15.06 -1.94
CA ASP A 18 -7.17 -14.67 -1.37
C ASP A 18 -7.10 -13.32 -0.62
N ASP A 19 -6.01 -13.09 0.13
CA ASP A 19 -5.76 -11.82 0.82
C ASP A 19 -5.55 -10.67 -0.19
N PHE A 20 -4.85 -10.93 -1.30
CA PHE A 20 -4.70 -9.97 -2.39
C PHE A 20 -6.03 -9.68 -3.09
N ASP A 21 -6.81 -10.71 -3.42
CA ASP A 21 -8.10 -10.58 -4.09
C ASP A 21 -9.07 -9.77 -3.21
N ALA A 22 -9.12 -10.03 -1.91
CA ALA A 22 -9.92 -9.27 -0.96
C ALA A 22 -9.46 -7.80 -0.83
N HIS A 23 -8.15 -7.54 -0.83
CA HIS A 23 -7.62 -6.18 -0.88
C HIS A 23 -8.02 -5.48 -2.18
N TYR A 24 -7.91 -6.19 -3.31
CA TYR A 24 -8.28 -5.64 -4.61
C TYR A 24 -9.78 -5.32 -4.69
N ASP A 25 -10.63 -6.20 -4.18
CA ASP A 25 -12.08 -6.02 -4.17
C ASP A 25 -12.54 -4.86 -3.28
N ALA A 26 -11.80 -4.53 -2.23
CA ALA A 26 -12.15 -3.42 -1.35
C ALA A 26 -11.62 -2.06 -1.81
N ILE A 27 -10.51 -2.01 -2.55
CA ILE A 27 -9.81 -0.75 -2.89
C ILE A 27 -9.85 -0.43 -4.39
N TRP A 28 -9.68 -1.42 -5.26
CA TRP A 28 -9.45 -1.19 -6.69
C TRP A 28 -10.71 -1.46 -7.52
N ALA A 29 -11.34 -2.62 -7.29
CA ALA A 29 -12.51 -3.07 -8.03
C ALA A 29 -13.73 -2.14 -7.96
N PRO A 30 -14.06 -1.49 -6.82
CA PRO A 30 -15.24 -0.63 -6.73
C PRO A 30 -15.20 0.58 -7.67
N HIS A 31 -14.02 0.91 -8.17
CA HIS A 31 -13.78 2.05 -9.05
C HIS A 31 -13.52 1.64 -10.50
N VAL A 32 -13.72 0.37 -10.87
CA VAL A 32 -13.37 -0.18 -12.20
C VAL A 32 -13.89 0.68 -13.36
N ASP A 33 -15.12 1.18 -13.24
CA ASP A 33 -15.80 2.00 -14.26
C ASP A 33 -15.42 3.49 -14.22
N GLN A 34 -14.77 3.94 -13.14
CA GLN A 34 -14.34 5.32 -12.94
C GLN A 34 -12.88 5.53 -13.40
N TRP A 35 -12.09 4.45 -13.44
CA TRP A 35 -10.74 4.49 -13.99
C TRP A 35 -10.77 4.79 -15.49
N SER A 36 -9.84 5.63 -15.95
CA SER A 36 -9.55 5.75 -17.38
C SER A 36 -9.06 4.40 -17.93
N ASP A 37 -9.28 4.15 -19.21
CA ASP A 37 -8.92 2.87 -19.86
C ASP A 37 -7.41 2.58 -19.83
N ASP A 38 -6.60 3.61 -19.56
CA ASP A 38 -5.16 3.56 -19.50
C ASP A 38 -4.60 3.61 -18.06
N ALA A 39 -5.45 3.57 -17.04
CA ALA A 39 -5.05 3.50 -15.64
C ALA A 39 -4.33 2.17 -15.34
N VAL A 40 -3.23 2.26 -14.59
CA VAL A 40 -2.38 1.11 -14.28
C VAL A 40 -2.03 1.02 -12.80
N LEU A 41 -1.93 -0.21 -12.31
CA LEU A 41 -1.30 -0.54 -11.03
C LEU A 41 0.15 -0.97 -11.30
N SER A 42 1.07 -0.38 -10.54
CA SER A 42 2.46 -0.79 -10.51
C SER A 42 2.69 -1.83 -9.44
N VAL A 43 3.37 -2.90 -9.81
CA VAL A 43 3.97 -3.85 -8.88
C VAL A 43 5.44 -3.47 -8.76
N CYS A 44 5.84 -2.91 -7.62
CA CYS A 44 7.19 -2.42 -7.37
C CYS A 44 7.98 -3.39 -6.49
N TRP A 45 9.27 -3.58 -6.77
CA TRP A 45 10.16 -4.41 -5.96
C TRP A 45 11.58 -3.84 -5.93
N ASP A 46 12.35 -4.24 -4.92
CA ASP A 46 13.75 -3.85 -4.80
C ASP A 46 14.61 -4.71 -5.75
N ALA A 47 15.47 -4.06 -6.55
CA ALA A 47 16.49 -4.77 -7.31
C ALA A 47 17.44 -5.53 -6.37
N ASP A 48 17.99 -6.66 -6.83
CA ASP A 48 18.95 -7.45 -6.05
C ASP A 48 20.10 -6.54 -5.60
N ALA A 49 20.31 -6.45 -4.27
CA ALA A 49 21.31 -5.58 -3.67
C ALA A 49 22.72 -6.16 -3.89
N GLN A 50 23.29 -5.98 -5.07
CA GLN A 50 24.69 -6.26 -5.34
C GLN A 50 25.53 -4.98 -5.16
N GLY A 51 25.94 -4.76 -3.91
CA GLY A 51 26.94 -3.76 -3.52
C GLY A 51 26.42 -2.32 -3.38
N ASP A 52 26.65 -1.73 -2.20
CA ASP A 52 26.67 -0.31 -1.72
C ASP A 52 25.86 0.82 -2.40
N ARG A 53 25.05 0.54 -3.41
CA ARG A 53 24.09 1.46 -4.02
C ARG A 53 22.71 1.06 -3.54
N ARG A 54 21.92 2.05 -3.11
CA ARG A 54 20.50 1.84 -2.80
C ARG A 54 19.84 1.10 -3.97
N PRO A 55 19.11 0.00 -3.73
CA PRO A 55 18.47 -0.73 -4.81
C PRO A 55 17.53 0.22 -5.56
N ALA A 56 17.61 0.21 -6.89
CA ALA A 56 16.60 0.86 -7.70
C ALA A 56 15.26 0.14 -7.47
N HIS A 57 14.19 0.89 -7.20
CA HIS A 57 12.84 0.33 -7.21
C HIS A 57 12.47 0.04 -8.67
N LEU A 58 12.45 -1.24 -9.01
CA LEU A 58 11.93 -1.72 -10.29
C LEU A 58 10.40 -1.79 -10.19
N ALA A 59 9.72 -1.59 -11.30
CA ALA A 59 8.26 -1.69 -11.36
C ALA A 59 7.81 -2.42 -12.63
N GLU A 60 6.67 -3.11 -12.54
CA GLU A 60 5.89 -3.63 -13.66
C GLU A 60 4.52 -2.96 -13.61
N HIS A 61 4.03 -2.43 -14.73
CA HIS A 61 2.75 -1.75 -14.79
C HIS A 61 1.72 -2.60 -15.53
N HIS A 62 0.55 -2.77 -14.91
CA HIS A 62 -0.55 -3.57 -15.44
C HIS A 62 -1.83 -2.74 -15.43
N PRO A 63 -2.72 -2.89 -16.43
CA PRO A 63 -4.02 -2.25 -16.39
C PRO A 63 -4.69 -2.49 -15.04
N VAL A 64 -5.22 -1.43 -14.41
CA VAL A 64 -5.84 -1.55 -13.08
C VAL A 64 -6.96 -2.58 -13.07
N ARG A 65 -7.62 -2.78 -14.21
CA ARG A 65 -8.71 -3.76 -14.41
C ARG A 65 -8.24 -5.21 -14.57
N ASP A 66 -6.95 -5.45 -14.80
CA ASP A 66 -6.39 -6.78 -15.05
C ASP A 66 -5.81 -7.39 -13.77
N ARG A 67 -6.73 -7.81 -12.87
CA ARG A 67 -6.39 -8.42 -11.57
C ARG A 67 -5.43 -9.60 -11.71
N ASP A 68 -5.68 -10.48 -12.69
CA ASP A 68 -4.88 -11.69 -12.89
C ASP A 68 -3.46 -11.36 -13.33
N ALA A 69 -3.27 -10.37 -14.22
CA ALA A 69 -1.92 -9.93 -14.60
C ALA A 69 -1.16 -9.29 -13.42
N ILE A 70 -1.85 -8.49 -12.59
CA ILE A 70 -1.28 -7.89 -11.38
C ILE A 70 -0.85 -9.00 -10.40
N TRP A 71 -1.72 -9.97 -10.12
CA TRP A 71 -1.38 -11.10 -9.26
C TRP A 71 -0.23 -11.91 -9.84
N ALA A 72 -0.23 -12.18 -11.15
CA ALA A 72 0.86 -12.92 -11.78
C ALA A 72 2.21 -12.19 -11.63
N ALA A 73 2.23 -10.85 -11.69
CA ALA A 73 3.44 -10.07 -11.41
C ALA A 73 3.87 -10.18 -9.95
N ILE A 74 2.94 -10.08 -9.00
CA ILE A 74 3.21 -10.30 -7.57
C ILE A 74 3.74 -11.72 -7.34
N ALA A 75 3.13 -12.73 -7.94
CA ALA A 75 3.53 -14.13 -7.79
C ALA A 75 4.94 -14.39 -8.32
N ARG A 76 5.29 -13.81 -9.49
CA ARG A 76 6.64 -13.91 -10.06
C ARG A 76 7.70 -13.21 -9.21
N ARG A 77 7.33 -12.10 -8.54
CA ARG A 77 8.27 -11.21 -7.86
C ARG A 77 8.25 -11.31 -6.34
N GLY A 78 7.24 -11.92 -5.72
CA GLY A 78 6.99 -11.81 -4.28
C GLY A 78 7.39 -13.04 -3.48
N GLY A 79 7.86 -14.11 -4.14
CA GLY A 79 8.26 -15.34 -3.47
C GLY A 79 9.57 -15.23 -2.67
N ASP A 80 10.45 -14.30 -3.03
CA ASP A 80 11.81 -14.17 -2.47
C ASP A 80 12.17 -12.74 -2.02
N ARG A 81 11.30 -11.75 -2.24
CA ARG A 81 11.61 -10.33 -2.04
C ARG A 81 10.37 -9.52 -1.68
N LYS A 82 10.62 -8.30 -1.19
CA LYS A 82 9.60 -7.31 -0.87
C LYS A 82 8.90 -6.82 -2.14
N VAL A 83 7.57 -6.87 -2.14
CA VAL A 83 6.72 -6.32 -3.21
C VAL A 83 5.77 -5.27 -2.63
N LEU A 84 5.66 -4.14 -3.32
CA LEU A 84 4.73 -3.05 -3.05
C LEU A 84 3.78 -2.90 -4.24
N ILE A 85 2.56 -2.41 -3.99
CA ILE A 85 1.64 -1.99 -5.05
C ILE A 85 1.49 -0.48 -4.97
N SER A 86 1.52 0.17 -6.13
CA SER A 86 1.19 1.58 -6.26
C SER A 86 0.26 1.84 -7.42
N ILE A 87 -0.46 2.95 -7.37
CA ILE A 87 -1.04 3.49 -8.60
C ILE A 87 0.08 4.16 -9.36
N ALA A 88 0.35 3.66 -10.55
CA ALA A 88 1.25 4.35 -11.45
C ALA A 88 0.56 5.59 -12.02
N PRO A 89 1.36 6.59 -12.38
CA PRO A 89 0.87 7.79 -12.99
C PRO A 89 0.25 7.53 -14.34
N ARG A 90 -1.06 7.76 -14.44
CA ARG A 90 -1.70 8.30 -15.65
C ARG A 90 -1.19 7.68 -16.94
N SER A 91 -1.87 6.66 -17.47
CA SER A 91 -1.72 6.27 -18.87
C SER A 91 -0.33 5.78 -19.28
N LEU A 92 -0.24 4.58 -19.85
CA LEU A 92 0.95 4.16 -20.61
C LEU A 92 1.49 5.26 -21.55
N LEU A 93 0.60 6.12 -22.06
CA LEU A 93 0.86 7.20 -23.01
C LEU A 93 1.65 8.39 -22.42
N LEU A 94 1.37 8.84 -21.19
CA LEU A 94 2.11 9.95 -20.58
C LEU A 94 3.43 9.51 -19.94
N LEU A 95 3.50 8.27 -19.44
CA LEU A 95 4.77 7.66 -19.06
C LEU A 95 5.71 7.58 -20.26
N ASN A 96 5.20 7.12 -21.41
CA ASN A 96 5.95 7.14 -22.67
C ASN A 96 6.38 8.55 -23.07
N ALA A 97 5.52 9.57 -22.97
CA ALA A 97 5.89 10.95 -23.28
C ALA A 97 6.96 11.53 -22.33
N SER A 98 6.92 11.16 -21.03
CA SER A 98 7.93 11.57 -20.05
C SER A 98 9.28 10.88 -20.28
N LEU A 99 9.27 9.60 -20.67
CA LEU A 99 10.47 8.85 -21.05
C LEU A 99 11.06 9.38 -22.37
N ASP A 100 10.22 9.68 -23.35
CA ASP A 100 10.62 10.32 -24.61
C ASP A 100 11.22 11.72 -24.36
N ALA A 101 10.69 12.48 -23.40
CA ALA A 101 11.25 13.76 -22.96
C ALA A 101 12.59 13.62 -22.20
N LYS A 102 12.86 12.45 -21.60
CA LYS A 102 14.08 12.15 -20.83
C LYS A 102 15.23 11.55 -21.65
N ASN A 103 15.02 11.20 -22.93
CA ASN A 103 16.07 10.89 -23.91
C ASN A 103 17.17 9.92 -23.41
N GLU A 104 16.79 8.77 -22.85
CA GLU A 104 17.68 7.61 -22.73
C GLU A 104 17.27 6.54 -23.77
N THR A 105 18.06 6.48 -24.83
CA THR A 105 18.10 5.52 -25.95
C THR A 105 17.12 4.32 -25.94
N ARG A 106 16.10 4.43 -26.79
CA ARG A 106 15.08 3.42 -27.20
C ARG A 106 15.57 2.04 -27.69
N ALA A 107 16.87 1.73 -27.70
CA ALA A 107 17.39 0.51 -28.33
C ALA A 107 17.31 -0.76 -27.46
N ALA A 108 17.09 -0.66 -26.15
CA ALA A 108 17.07 -1.83 -25.25
C ALA A 108 15.67 -2.33 -24.85
N TRP A 109 14.59 -1.64 -25.25
CA TRP A 109 13.27 -1.79 -24.62
C TRP A 109 12.18 -2.35 -25.56
N ALA A 110 12.56 -2.82 -26.76
CA ALA A 110 11.65 -3.43 -27.72
C ALA A 110 11.26 -4.88 -27.33
N ARG A 111 10.49 -5.03 -26.24
CA ARG A 111 9.68 -6.23 -25.97
C ARG A 111 8.28 -5.80 -25.47
N PRO A 112 7.24 -6.60 -25.72
CA PRO A 112 5.86 -6.18 -25.50
C PRO A 112 5.60 -5.96 -24.01
N GLN A 113 4.95 -4.83 -23.68
CA GLN A 113 4.10 -4.62 -22.48
C GLN A 113 4.74 -4.68 -21.08
N THR A 114 6.06 -4.78 -20.93
CA THR A 114 6.70 -4.71 -19.60
C THR A 114 7.54 -3.43 -19.49
N LEU A 115 6.90 -2.32 -19.09
CA LEU A 115 7.62 -1.09 -18.75
C LEU A 115 8.33 -1.30 -17.40
N THR A 116 9.54 -1.86 -17.43
CA THR A 116 10.47 -1.88 -16.29
C THR A 116 11.07 -0.48 -16.10
N ALA A 117 10.25 0.50 -15.77
CA ALA A 117 10.66 1.88 -15.54
C ALA A 117 10.41 2.25 -14.07
N VAL A 118 11.33 3.07 -13.54
CA VAL A 118 11.38 3.60 -12.17
C VAL A 118 9.99 3.92 -11.62
N SER A 119 9.71 3.59 -10.34
CA SER A 119 8.47 3.97 -9.68
C SER A 119 8.18 5.46 -9.88
N GLY A 120 7.05 5.81 -10.49
CA GLY A 120 6.62 7.21 -10.66
C GLY A 120 6.59 7.96 -9.31
N GLY A 121 6.74 9.28 -9.34
CA GLY A 121 6.69 10.12 -8.15
C GLY A 121 5.29 10.65 -7.84
N ASN A 122 5.18 11.36 -6.70
CA ASN A 122 3.92 11.94 -6.22
C ASN A 122 3.21 12.84 -7.24
N ARG A 123 3.97 13.49 -8.14
CA ARG A 123 3.47 14.45 -9.13
C ARG A 123 2.74 13.78 -10.27
N GLU A 124 3.14 12.55 -10.57
CA GLU A 124 2.65 11.85 -11.74
C GLU A 124 1.41 11.00 -11.38
N ALA A 125 1.29 10.47 -10.16
CA ALA A 125 0.22 9.52 -9.83
C ALA A 125 -1.20 10.10 -9.88
N LEU A 126 -2.17 9.23 -10.25
CA LEU A 126 -3.59 9.49 -10.02
C LEU A 126 -3.88 9.54 -8.52
N ALA A 127 -5.07 10.04 -8.18
CA ALA A 127 -5.49 10.03 -6.80
C ALA A 127 -5.68 8.59 -6.30
N MET A 128 -5.28 8.33 -5.05
CA MET A 128 -5.52 7.02 -4.43
C MET A 128 -7.01 6.86 -4.14
N PRO A 129 -7.63 5.68 -4.40
CA PRO A 129 -9.01 5.40 -4.05
C PRO A 129 -9.21 5.22 -2.54
N ALA A 130 -8.19 5.48 -1.74
CA ALA A 130 -8.22 5.39 -0.29
C ALA A 130 -7.15 6.31 0.33
N VAL A 131 -7.40 6.74 1.56
CA VAL A 131 -6.36 7.25 2.46
C VAL A 131 -5.93 6.13 3.40
N PHE A 132 -4.69 6.18 3.89
CA PHE A 132 -4.15 5.13 4.76
C PHE A 132 -3.18 5.67 5.81
N ALA A 133 -2.98 4.87 6.85
CA ALA A 133 -2.05 5.11 7.93
C ALA A 133 -1.23 3.86 8.24
N ASP A 134 0.05 4.04 8.57
CA ASP A 134 0.90 2.99 9.14
C ASP A 134 0.98 3.23 10.66
N ILE A 135 0.52 2.25 11.45
CA ILE A 135 0.51 2.26 12.91
C ILE A 135 1.47 1.17 13.37
N ASP A 136 2.69 1.58 13.69
CA ASP A 136 3.74 0.69 14.19
C ASP A 136 3.47 0.28 15.65
N PHE A 137 3.79 -0.98 15.98
CA PHE A 137 3.66 -1.48 17.35
C PHE A 137 4.97 -1.51 18.12
N HIS A 138 4.86 -1.38 19.44
CA HIS A 138 5.91 -1.72 20.37
C HIS A 138 6.29 -3.21 20.26
N GLY A 139 7.60 -3.50 20.23
CA GLY A 139 8.12 -4.86 20.06
C GLY A 139 8.15 -5.35 18.60
N GLY A 140 7.78 -4.53 17.63
CA GLY A 140 8.05 -4.77 16.21
C GLY A 140 9.52 -4.57 15.84
N SER A 141 9.87 -4.75 14.56
CA SER A 141 11.23 -4.49 14.04
C SER A 141 11.48 -3.00 13.75
N HIS A 142 11.09 -2.13 14.68
CA HIS A 142 11.12 -0.68 14.53
C HIS A 142 12.17 -0.04 15.43
N ALA A 143 12.75 1.07 14.97
CA ALA A 143 13.76 1.80 15.72
C ALA A 143 13.16 2.72 16.79
N ALA A 144 11.85 3.00 16.73
CA ALA A 144 11.15 3.79 17.72
C ALA A 144 10.64 2.88 18.84
N GLU A 145 10.85 3.30 20.08
CA GLU A 145 10.40 2.58 21.27
C GLU A 145 9.10 3.17 21.84
N ASN A 146 8.78 4.42 21.53
CA ASN A 146 7.55 5.08 21.94
C ASN A 146 6.41 4.79 20.94
N LEU A 147 5.92 3.54 20.97
CA LEU A 147 4.87 3.04 20.08
C LEU A 147 3.76 2.38 20.90
N PRO A 148 2.51 2.34 20.40
CA PRO A 148 1.43 1.62 21.05
C PRO A 148 1.66 0.10 21.03
N THR A 149 1.10 -0.60 22.01
CA THR A 149 0.83 -2.04 21.88
C THR A 149 -0.29 -2.29 20.87
N GLN A 150 -0.45 -3.54 20.42
CA GLN A 150 -1.54 -3.88 19.50
C GLN A 150 -2.92 -3.55 20.08
N ALA A 151 -3.16 -3.81 21.37
CA ALA A 151 -4.44 -3.51 22.02
C ALA A 151 -4.72 -2.00 22.07
N GLU A 152 -3.70 -1.18 22.34
CA GLU A 152 -3.82 0.28 22.32
C GLU A 152 -4.08 0.80 20.90
N ALA A 153 -3.48 0.18 19.88
CA ALA A 153 -3.78 0.51 18.48
C ALA A 153 -5.23 0.17 18.11
N ASP A 154 -5.75 -0.98 18.57
CA ASP A 154 -7.16 -1.36 18.39
C ASP A 154 -8.12 -0.33 19.03
N GLU A 155 -7.83 0.10 20.26
CA GLU A 155 -8.60 1.14 20.96
C GLU A 155 -8.55 2.49 20.25
N LEU A 156 -7.38 2.86 19.72
CA LEU A 156 -7.21 4.09 18.95
C LEU A 156 -8.03 4.05 17.65
N LEU A 157 -7.98 2.94 16.92
CA LEU A 157 -8.75 2.77 15.68
C LEU A 157 -10.27 2.79 15.93
N ALA A 158 -10.74 2.24 17.05
CA ALA A 158 -12.16 2.28 17.43
C ALA A 158 -12.68 3.69 17.73
N ARG A 159 -11.79 4.67 17.97
CA ARG A 159 -12.13 6.06 18.31
C ARG A 159 -12.02 7.02 17.13
N LEU A 160 -11.65 6.53 15.94
CA LEU A 160 -11.52 7.37 14.76
C LEU A 160 -12.88 7.95 14.33
N PRO A 161 -12.97 9.26 14.05
CA PRO A 161 -14.23 9.92 13.68
C PRO A 161 -14.76 9.49 12.31
N MET A 162 -13.89 8.93 11.45
CA MET A 162 -14.25 8.38 10.15
C MET A 162 -14.66 6.90 10.20
N GLY A 163 -14.79 6.33 11.40
CA GLY A 163 -15.10 4.91 11.59
C GLY A 163 -13.89 3.98 11.40
N PRO A 164 -14.12 2.66 11.50
CA PRO A 164 -13.07 1.68 11.35
C PRO A 164 -12.50 1.66 9.92
N PRO A 165 -11.24 1.24 9.73
CA PRO A 165 -10.67 1.04 8.40
C PRO A 165 -11.54 0.12 7.52
N SER A 166 -11.67 0.45 6.23
CA SER A 166 -12.23 -0.43 5.20
C SER A 166 -11.41 -1.71 5.05
N LEU A 167 -10.08 -1.59 5.18
CA LEU A 167 -9.16 -2.72 5.30
C LEU A 167 -8.16 -2.49 6.42
N LEU A 168 -7.96 -3.54 7.22
CA LEU A 168 -6.89 -3.61 8.21
C LEU A 168 -5.90 -4.71 7.82
N ILE A 169 -4.66 -4.30 7.53
CA ILE A 169 -3.60 -5.20 7.08
C ILE A 169 -2.56 -5.32 8.19
N MET A 170 -2.25 -6.54 8.61
CA MET A 170 -1.12 -6.83 9.49
C MET A 170 0.15 -6.99 8.67
N THR A 171 1.11 -6.10 8.89
CA THR A 171 2.38 -6.09 8.15
C THR A 171 3.50 -6.86 8.85
N GLY A 172 3.24 -7.41 10.04
CA GLY A 172 4.23 -8.11 10.87
C GLY A 172 5.01 -7.20 11.82
N GLY A 173 4.87 -5.87 11.70
CA GLY A 173 5.39 -4.88 12.67
C GLY A 173 4.36 -3.85 13.15
N GLY A 174 3.13 -3.95 12.66
CA GLY A 174 2.09 -2.95 12.89
C GLY A 174 0.91 -3.12 11.93
N TYR A 175 -0.03 -2.19 12.01
CA TYR A 175 -1.18 -2.11 11.12
C TYR A 175 -0.96 -1.13 9.97
N HIS A 176 -1.28 -1.59 8.77
CA HIS A 176 -1.51 -0.72 7.63
C HIS A 176 -3.02 -0.60 7.41
N CYS A 177 -3.56 0.57 7.76
CA CYS A 177 -5.00 0.83 7.85
C CYS A 177 -5.45 1.62 6.62
N TRP A 178 -6.53 1.20 5.95
CA TRP A 178 -7.05 1.85 4.75
C TRP A 178 -8.49 2.29 4.93
N TRP A 179 -8.81 3.50 4.49
CA TRP A 179 -10.18 4.02 4.37
C TRP A 179 -10.46 4.32 2.90
N ALA A 180 -11.30 3.51 2.28
CA ALA A 180 -11.66 3.64 0.87
C ALA A 180 -12.67 4.79 0.66
N PHE A 181 -12.52 5.51 -0.45
CA PHE A 181 -13.55 6.43 -0.91
C PHE A 181 -14.68 5.65 -1.60
N SER A 182 -15.90 6.19 -1.58
CA SER A 182 -17.03 5.63 -2.33
C SER A 182 -16.92 5.88 -3.84
N THR A 183 -16.19 6.91 -4.24
CA THR A 183 -15.92 7.30 -5.63
C THR A 183 -14.45 7.69 -5.76
N LEU A 184 -13.88 7.63 -6.96
CA LEU A 184 -12.50 8.08 -7.16
C LEU A 184 -12.40 9.55 -6.79
N PRO A 185 -11.55 9.91 -5.82
CA PRO A 185 -11.39 11.30 -5.43
C PRO A 185 -10.61 12.04 -6.52
N SER A 186 -10.84 13.34 -6.62
CA SER A 186 -9.85 14.26 -7.17
C SER A 186 -8.61 14.29 -6.28
N ARG A 187 -7.49 14.79 -6.81
CA ARG A 187 -6.26 14.94 -6.03
C ARG A 187 -6.44 15.86 -4.81
N THR A 188 -7.26 16.90 -4.95
CA THR A 188 -7.58 17.82 -3.85
C THR A 188 -8.36 17.13 -2.75
N GLU A 189 -9.39 16.33 -3.10
CA GLU A 189 -10.17 15.58 -2.10
C GLU A 189 -9.31 14.55 -1.37
N GLU A 190 -8.42 13.85 -2.08
CA GLU A 190 -7.46 12.93 -1.46
C GLU A 190 -6.51 13.67 -0.51
N ASP A 191 -5.92 14.79 -0.94
CA ASP A 191 -4.99 15.57 -0.14
C ASP A 191 -5.67 16.13 1.12
N ASP A 192 -6.92 16.61 1.02
CA ASP A 192 -7.73 17.09 2.14
C ASP A 192 -8.06 15.98 3.13
N ALA A 193 -8.52 14.82 2.65
CA ALA A 193 -8.82 13.67 3.50
C ALA A 193 -7.56 13.17 4.22
N ARG A 194 -6.42 13.12 3.51
CA ARG A 194 -5.12 12.76 4.07
C ARG A 194 -4.67 13.75 5.14
N ALA A 195 -4.85 15.05 4.91
CA ALA A 195 -4.52 16.09 5.87
C ALA A 195 -5.36 15.97 7.15
N ARG A 196 -6.68 15.72 7.02
CA ARG A 196 -7.58 15.49 8.16
C ARG A 196 -7.17 14.25 8.96
N LEU A 197 -6.91 13.12 8.28
CA LEU A 197 -6.45 11.88 8.91
C LEU A 197 -5.12 12.10 9.66
N LYS A 198 -4.15 12.75 9.02
CA LYS A 198 -2.84 13.06 9.61
C LYS A 198 -2.97 13.98 10.84
N ALA A 199 -3.80 15.02 10.75
CA ALA A 199 -4.04 15.93 11.86
C ALA A 199 -4.65 15.20 13.07
N TRP A 200 -5.62 14.32 12.83
CA TRP A 200 -6.23 13.52 13.89
C TRP A 200 -5.21 12.56 14.52
N LEU A 201 -4.49 11.78 13.70
CA LEU A 201 -3.49 10.82 14.18
C LEU A 201 -2.41 11.52 14.99
N LYS A 202 -1.98 12.71 14.55
CA LYS A 202 -1.01 13.51 15.29
C LYS A 202 -1.52 13.83 16.70
N VAL A 203 -2.74 14.36 16.83
CA VAL A 203 -3.32 14.67 18.15
C VAL A 203 -3.47 13.42 19.01
N ALA A 204 -3.94 12.32 18.42
CA ALA A 204 -4.14 11.07 19.14
C ALA A 204 -2.81 10.46 19.63
N PHE A 205 -1.76 10.47 18.80
CA PHE A 205 -0.45 9.94 19.16
C PHE A 205 0.30 10.86 20.14
N ASP A 206 0.25 12.18 19.95
CA ASP A 206 0.87 13.16 20.84
C ASP A 206 0.32 13.05 22.28
N ALA A 207 -0.97 12.70 22.44
CA ALA A 207 -1.60 12.51 23.75
C ALA A 207 -0.99 11.35 24.57
N HIS A 208 -0.29 10.43 23.90
CA HIS A 208 0.37 9.27 24.50
C HIS A 208 1.89 9.28 24.33
N ASP A 209 2.45 10.40 23.83
CA ASP A 209 3.87 10.53 23.45
C ASP A 209 4.33 9.45 22.44
N TRP A 210 3.41 8.97 21.60
CA TRP A 210 3.71 7.97 20.57
C TRP A 210 4.24 8.61 19.29
N LYS A 211 5.13 7.89 18.60
CA LYS A 211 5.59 8.28 17.27
C LYS A 211 4.61 7.81 16.20
N VAL A 212 4.10 8.75 15.40
CA VAL A 212 3.34 8.47 14.18
C VAL A 212 4.27 8.44 12.97
N ASP A 213 4.09 7.48 12.06
CA ASP A 213 4.86 7.46 10.81
C ASP A 213 4.34 8.50 9.81
N ASP A 214 5.23 9.06 8.99
CA ASP A 214 4.86 10.06 8.00
C ASP A 214 4.49 9.41 6.66
N THR A 215 3.19 9.19 6.44
CA THR A 215 2.66 8.63 5.19
C THR A 215 2.57 9.65 4.03
N SER A 216 3.32 10.76 4.09
CA SER A 216 3.32 11.85 3.09
C SER A 216 3.81 11.46 1.69
N ARG A 217 4.50 10.32 1.55
CA ARG A 217 5.05 9.80 0.27
C ARG A 217 4.19 8.67 -0.33
N GLY A 218 2.96 8.55 0.15
CA GLY A 218 2.17 7.32 0.09
C GLY A 218 1.37 7.13 -1.20
N GLN A 219 2.03 6.65 -2.24
CA GLN A 219 1.36 5.96 -3.37
C GLN A 219 1.84 4.52 -3.53
N CYS A 220 3.07 4.20 -3.07
CA CYS A 220 3.55 2.83 -2.97
C CYS A 220 3.23 2.27 -1.59
N THR A 221 2.45 1.20 -1.56
CA THR A 221 1.89 0.62 -0.35
C THR A 221 2.14 -0.87 -0.29
N ARG A 222 2.12 -1.42 0.93
CA ARG A 222 2.13 -2.87 1.13
C ARG A 222 0.75 -3.41 0.77
N ALA A 223 0.70 -4.39 -0.12
CA ALA A 223 -0.53 -5.09 -0.44
C ALA A 223 -0.67 -6.34 0.43
N ALA A 224 -1.89 -6.61 0.90
CA ALA A 224 -2.20 -7.89 1.51
C ALA A 224 -1.89 -9.04 0.53
N GLY A 225 -1.46 -10.17 1.07
CA GLY A 225 -1.06 -11.34 0.31
C GLY A 225 0.38 -11.34 -0.23
N THR A 226 1.14 -10.25 -0.05
CA THR A 226 2.57 -10.21 -0.37
C THR A 226 3.43 -10.57 0.85
N LEU A 227 4.75 -10.62 0.65
CA LEU A 227 5.72 -10.88 1.72
C LEU A 227 6.45 -9.60 2.16
N ILE A 228 6.77 -9.51 3.44
CA ILE A 228 7.69 -8.52 4.01
C ILE A 228 9.00 -9.19 4.40
N GLY A 229 10.15 -8.60 4.05
CA GLY A 229 11.50 -9.08 4.42
C GLY A 229 12.21 -8.24 5.47
N LYS A 230 11.50 -7.33 6.15
CA LYS A 230 12.09 -6.49 7.20
C LYS A 230 12.34 -7.37 8.43
N GLY A 231 13.60 -7.47 8.86
CA GLY A 231 14.00 -8.26 10.03
C GLY A 231 14.60 -9.64 9.74
N GLY A 232 14.94 -9.94 8.48
CA GLY A 232 15.68 -11.15 8.09
C GLY A 232 14.80 -12.32 7.65
N ASP A 233 13.61 -12.46 8.23
CA ASP A 233 12.64 -13.50 7.84
C ASP A 233 11.52 -12.93 6.97
N LEU A 234 11.16 -13.66 5.90
CA LEU A 234 9.97 -13.35 5.12
C LEU A 234 8.71 -13.69 5.92
N ARG A 235 7.76 -12.76 5.96
CA ARG A 235 6.44 -12.96 6.61
C ARG A 235 5.32 -12.55 5.68
N ALA A 236 4.21 -13.26 5.73
CA ALA A 236 3.02 -12.90 4.97
C ALA A 236 2.39 -11.62 5.53
N ILE A 237 2.07 -10.69 4.63
CA ILE A 237 1.24 -9.53 4.92
C ILE A 237 -0.19 -10.01 4.86
N THR A 238 -0.88 -10.00 6.01
CA THR A 238 -2.17 -10.67 6.16
C THR A 238 -3.30 -9.67 6.30
N LEU A 239 -4.41 -9.96 5.64
CA LEU A 239 -5.65 -9.21 5.85
C LEU A 239 -6.34 -9.72 7.12
N LEU A 240 -6.63 -8.84 8.08
CA LEU A 240 -7.25 -9.25 9.36
C LEU A 240 -8.77 -9.20 9.33
N ALA A 241 -9.36 -8.22 8.64
CA ALA A 241 -10.79 -8.15 8.38
C ALA A 241 -11.05 -7.19 7.21
N PRO A 242 -11.94 -7.56 6.25
CA PRO A 242 -12.64 -6.57 5.44
C PRO A 242 -13.78 -5.97 6.27
N SER A 243 -13.78 -4.65 6.46
CA SER A 243 -14.97 -3.98 6.99
C SER A 243 -15.96 -3.79 5.84
N VAL A 244 -16.94 -4.69 5.75
CA VAL A 244 -18.06 -4.52 4.82
C VAL A 244 -19.07 -3.55 5.44
N ALA A 245 -18.79 -2.26 5.24
CA ALA A 245 -19.75 -1.23 4.88
C ALA A 245 -18.91 0.03 4.60
N LEU A 246 -18.87 0.46 3.34
CA LEU A 246 -18.39 1.80 2.97
C LEU A 246 -19.20 2.84 3.77
N GLN A 247 -18.77 3.20 4.97
CA GLN A 247 -19.12 4.48 5.54
C GLN A 247 -18.26 5.47 4.81
N ALA A 248 -18.85 6.11 3.79
CA ALA A 248 -18.18 7.08 2.96
C ALA A 248 -17.44 8.09 3.86
N VAL A 249 -16.13 8.25 3.63
CA VAL A 249 -15.45 9.44 4.09
C VAL A 249 -16.06 10.58 3.27
N ALA A 250 -16.95 11.36 3.90
CA ALA A 250 -17.51 12.55 3.26
C ALA A 250 -16.36 13.52 2.95
N ALA A 251 -16.31 14.00 1.71
CA ALA A 251 -15.42 15.08 1.28
C ALA A 251 -15.61 16.33 2.16
#